data_AF-A0A7X8JZK8-F1
#
_entry.id   AF-A0A7X8JZK8-F1
#
_cell.length_a   1.000
_cell.length_b   1.000
_cell.length_c   1.000
_cell.angle_alpha   90.00
_cell.angle_beta   90.00
_cell.angle_gamma   90.00
#
_symmetry.space_group_name_H-M   'P 1'
#
loop_
_entity.id
_entity.type
_entity.pdbx_description
1 polymer ?
#
loop_
_entity_poly.entity_id
_entity_poly.type
_entity_poly.pdbx_seq_one_letter_code
_entity_poly.pdbx_strand_id
1 'polypeptide(L)' 'MTNDILATNTHGNYLYGHSGDDTYIINIKSGVTLISDYCDYNSVRFGVQGTDLVKK' A
#
# COMPACT_ATOMS: atom_id res chain seq x y z
N MET A 1 12.17 8.28 11.08
CA MET A 1 10.96 7.68 11.68
C MET A 1 9.81 8.55 11.26
N THR A 2 9.31 8.28 10.06
CA THR A 2 8.19 8.96 9.41
C THR A 2 7.19 7.91 9.06
N ASN A 3 5.94 8.12 9.44
CA ASN A 3 4.88 7.18 9.15
C ASN A 3 4.31 7.50 7.76
N ASP A 4 4.36 6.54 6.86
CA ASP A 4 4.01 6.72 5.46
C ASP A 4 2.72 5.97 5.08
N ILE A 5 2.05 6.47 4.03
CA ILE A 5 0.95 5.76 3.37
C ILE A 5 1.38 5.44 1.95
N LEU A 6 1.56 4.15 1.66
CA LEU A 6 2.02 3.66 0.36
C LEU A 6 0.89 2.89 -0.32
N ALA A 7 0.54 3.25 -1.56
CA ALA A 7 -0.56 2.64 -2.29
C ALA A 7 -0.12 2.05 -3.64
N THR A 8 -0.65 0.88 -3.96
CA THR A 8 -0.45 0.25 -5.27
C THR A 8 -1.25 0.94 -6.37
N ASN A 9 -0.73 0.92 -7.60
CA ASN A 9 -1.49 1.24 -8.81
C ASN A 9 -2.01 -0.04 -9.51
N THR A 10 -2.49 0.05 -10.76
CA THR A 10 -3.05 -1.07 -11.55
C THR A 10 -2.02 -2.07 -12.11
N HIS A 11 -0.74 -1.91 -11.78
CA HIS A 11 0.34 -2.82 -12.15
C HIS A 11 1.06 -3.29 -10.90
N GLY A 12 1.90 -4.33 -11.02
CA GLY A 12 2.70 -4.80 -9.89
C GLY A 12 3.59 -3.69 -9.33
N ASN A 13 3.64 -3.56 -8.02
CA ASN A 13 4.39 -2.48 -7.36
C ASN A 13 5.53 -3.04 -6.51
N TYR A 14 6.53 -2.20 -6.26
CA TYR A 14 7.48 -2.36 -5.16
C TYR A 14 7.27 -1.20 -4.19
N LEU A 15 6.86 -1.50 -2.95
CA LEU A 15 6.62 -0.51 -1.90
C LEU A 15 7.68 -0.66 -0.81
N TYR A 16 8.33 0.45 -0.43
CA TYR A 16 9.38 0.48 0.60
C TYR A 16 9.03 1.52 1.66
N GLY A 17 8.70 1.09 2.88
CA GLY A 17 8.20 1.95 3.96
C GLY A 17 9.27 2.74 4.72
N HIS A 18 10.52 2.32 4.61
CA HIS A 18 11.64 2.92 5.35
C HIS A 18 11.55 2.74 6.87
N SER A 19 11.09 3.72 7.65
CA SER A 19 11.16 3.67 9.13
C SER A 19 9.98 4.41 9.72
N GLY A 20 9.31 3.86 10.73
CA GLY A 20 8.04 4.38 11.24
C GLY A 20 6.92 3.36 11.12
N ASP A 21 5.73 3.73 11.59
CA ASP A 21 4.54 2.89 11.51
C ASP A 21 3.82 3.16 10.18
N ASP A 22 4.06 2.31 9.18
CA ASP A 22 3.60 2.52 7.81
C ASP A 22 2.27 1.82 7.50
N THR A 23 1.52 2.37 6.54
CA THR A 23 0.29 1.76 6.03
C THR A 23 0.37 1.51 4.52
N TYR A 24 0.24 0.23 4.15
CA TYR A 24 0.24 -0.24 2.76
C TYR A 24 -1.19 -0.49 2.26
N ILE A 25 -1.58 0.13 1.15
CA ILE A 25 -2.91 -0.02 0.52
C ILE A 25 -2.77 -0.81 -0.78
N ILE A 26 -3.30 -2.03 -0.79
CA ILE A 26 -3.22 -2.97 -1.93
C ILE A 26 -4.56 -3.02 -2.67
N ASN A 27 -4.56 -2.54 -3.91
CA ASN A 27 -5.70 -2.56 -4.82
C ASN A 27 -5.82 -3.95 -5.48
N ILE A 28 -7.05 -4.45 -5.62
CA ILE A 28 -7.31 -5.75 -6.26
C ILE A 28 -6.79 -5.85 -7.71
N LYS A 29 -6.65 -4.71 -8.40
CA LYS A 29 -6.13 -4.63 -9.77
C LYS A 29 -4.62 -4.49 -9.84
N SER A 30 -3.89 -4.48 -8.71
CA SER A 30 -2.45 -4.23 -8.72
C SER A 30 -1.62 -5.35 -9.33
N GLY A 31 -2.18 -6.52 -9.64
CA GLY A 31 -1.35 -7.69 -9.87
C GLY A 31 -0.44 -7.97 -8.67
N VAL A 32 0.73 -8.55 -8.91
CA VAL A 32 1.68 -8.93 -7.86
C VAL A 32 2.44 -7.71 -7.33
N THR A 33 2.30 -7.42 -6.03
CA THR A 33 3.03 -6.35 -5.33
C THR A 33 4.01 -6.95 -4.33
N LEU A 34 5.22 -6.39 -4.27
CA LEU A 34 6.24 -6.69 -3.26
C LEU A 34 6.32 -5.52 -2.26
N ILE A 35 6.22 -5.84 -0.98
CA ILE A 35 6.43 -4.89 0.12
C ILE A 35 7.74 -5.24 0.80
N SER A 36 8.59 -4.24 1.02
CA SER A 36 9.80 -4.35 1.83
C SER A 36 9.71 -3.35 2.97
N ASP A 37 9.77 -3.86 4.20
CA ASP A 37 9.73 -3.06 5.41
C ASP A 37 10.41 -3.80 6.55
N TYR A 38 10.84 -3.08 7.58
CA TYR A 38 11.51 -3.64 8.75
C TYR A 38 11.19 -2.84 10.02
N CYS A 39 11.07 -3.56 11.14
CA CYS A 39 10.75 -3.01 12.46
C CYS A 39 9.35 -2.36 12.55
N ASP A 40 9.04 -1.76 13.71
CA ASP A 40 7.84 -0.93 13.95
C ASP A 40 6.46 -1.62 13.73
N TYR A 41 5.36 -0.87 13.89
CA TYR A 41 3.99 -1.39 13.83
C TYR A 41 3.30 -1.05 12.52
N ASN A 42 3.60 -1.85 11.50
CA ASN A 42 3.09 -1.65 10.15
C ASN A 42 1.71 -2.29 9.92
N SER A 43 0.94 -1.71 9.01
CA SER A 43 -0.41 -2.16 8.64
C SER A 43 -0.55 -2.40 7.14
N VAL A 44 -1.22 -3.50 6.77
CA VAL A 44 -1.60 -3.79 5.38
C VAL A 44 -3.12 -3.76 5.24
N ARG A 45 -3.62 -3.03 4.24
CA ARG A 45 -5.04 -2.92 3.93
C ARG A 45 -5.29 -3.36 2.49
N PHE A 46 -6.24 -4.28 2.31
CA PHE A 46 -6.70 -4.71 1.00
C PHE A 46 -7.96 -3.93 0.61
N GLY A 47 -8.01 -3.44 -0.63
CA GLY A 47 -9.16 -2.72 -1.17
C GLY A 47 -8.78 -1.45 -1.93
N VAL A 48 -9.81 -0.79 -2.46
CA VAL A 48 -9.65 0.41 -3.27
C VAL A 48 -9.48 1.66 -2.40
N GLN A 49 -8.46 2.46 -2.71
CA GLN A 49 -8.42 3.86 -2.28
C GLN A 49 -9.67 4.55 -2.88
N GLY A 50 -10.39 5.33 -2.08
CA GLY A 50 -11.81 5.69 -2.28
C GLY A 50 -12.24 6.36 -3.59
N THR A 51 -11.37 6.49 -4.59
CA THR A 51 -11.66 7.03 -5.93
C THR A 51 -12.17 6.00 -6.93
N ASP A 52 -11.97 4.70 -6.70
CA ASP A 52 -12.40 3.64 -7.64
C ASP A 52 -13.87 3.22 -7.47
N LEU A 53 -14.59 3.75 -6.47
CA LEU A 53 -16.01 3.45 -6.22
C LEU A 53 -16.99 4.33 -7.02
N VAL A 54 -16.51 5.28 -7.84
CA VAL A 54 -17.36 6.30 -8.48
C VAL A 54 -17.62 6.05 -9.98
N LYS A 55 -17.20 4.92 -10.56
CA LYS A 55 -17.56 4.58 -11.94
C LYS A 55 -18.81 3.69 -11.96
N LYS A 56 -19.98 4.33 -11.99
CA LYS A 56 -21.26 3.71 -12.36
C LYS A 56 -21.64 4.16 -13.77
#